data_AF-A0A661RXT4-F1
#
_entry.id   AF-A0A661RXT4-F1
#
_cell.length_a   1.000
_cell.length_b   1.000
_cell.length_c   1.000
_cell.angle_alpha   90.00
_cell.angle_beta   90.00
_cell.angle_gamma   90.00
#
_symmetry.space_group_name_H-M   'P 1'
#
loop_
_entity.id
_entity.type
_entity.pdbx_description
1 polymer ?
#
loop_
_entity_poly.entity_id
_entity_poly.type
_entity_poly.pdbx_seq_one_letter_code
_entity_poly.pdbx_strand_id
1 'polypeptide(L)'
;GNNEYTKVSYPVKYGLFSRFETCDYVFEFNLNHEIRHAKSKKRSWIHPSEWLKRTIGNDWVYYSTGGYSGVYEALGEYYLPNLTYPTNSLLGGKPFKENEIDRIANNWYQIVSQLPDTDMPGLFSKWIGAIKQQTPKGLKKKAQNLFDISGSRVTVMPPDARHVDYNIIPVNISDGCLYKCQFCKIKNKKKFSVRSKQNIHLQIKQLKQLYGKDIINFNALFLGEHDALNASSELILKTAQQARDTFEFQASYMKKKYLFMFGSVDSFLKKDTSFFAALNDLGFQTFINIGLESYDQTTLDLLGKPLAIEKVGHAFEKIQVINDTSPNIEISCNFVMDETLSDAHYTALMALIRESVTRTKPKGCIYLSPLKFGSPSRQVLYDFYKLKSLSRFPTFLYIIQRL
;
A
#
# COMPACT_ATOMS: atom_id res chain seq x y z
N GLY A 1 -20.19 6.66 1.03
CA GLY A 1 -19.25 6.90 -0.08
C GLY A 1 -19.40 5.79 -1.10
N ASN A 2 -18.46 5.64 -2.02
CA ASN A 2 -18.48 4.54 -2.98
C ASN A 2 -18.19 3.20 -2.28
N ASN A 3 -18.82 2.14 -2.79
CA ASN A 3 -18.61 0.76 -2.34
C ASN A 3 -17.60 -0.02 -3.21
N GLU A 4 -17.01 0.62 -4.21
CA GLU A 4 -15.96 0.06 -5.06
C GLU A 4 -14.83 1.06 -5.21
N TYR A 5 -13.59 0.56 -5.20
CA TYR A 5 -12.42 1.36 -5.51
C TYR A 5 -12.34 1.60 -7.01
N THR A 6 -12.39 2.87 -7.41
CA THR A 6 -12.42 3.29 -8.81
C THR A 6 -11.31 4.28 -9.08
N LYS A 7 -10.57 4.12 -10.18
CA LYS A 7 -9.56 5.07 -10.60
C LYS A 7 -10.21 6.19 -11.40
N VAL A 8 -10.46 7.32 -10.75
CA VAL A 8 -11.09 8.50 -11.38
C VAL A 8 -10.35 9.78 -10.99
N SER A 9 -10.46 10.80 -11.85
CA SER A 9 -9.75 12.07 -11.73
C SER A 9 -10.32 13.05 -10.71
N TYR A 10 -11.43 12.69 -10.06
CA TYR A 10 -12.10 13.49 -9.04
C TYR A 10 -12.06 12.79 -7.66
N PRO A 11 -12.13 13.53 -6.55
CA PRO A 11 -11.93 12.97 -5.22
C PRO A 11 -13.11 12.07 -4.84
N VAL A 12 -12.93 10.75 -4.93
CA VAL A 12 -13.90 9.75 -4.47
C VAL A 12 -13.58 9.33 -3.04
N LYS A 13 -14.63 9.22 -2.21
CA LYS A 13 -14.53 8.73 -0.82
C LYS A 13 -15.16 7.35 -0.71
N TYR A 14 -14.44 6.40 -0.12
CA TYR A 14 -14.84 5.00 -0.03
C TYR A 14 -15.42 4.64 1.33
N GLY A 15 -16.39 3.73 1.34
CA GLY A 15 -16.99 3.22 2.57
C GLY A 15 -18.08 4.11 3.18
N LEU A 16 -18.56 3.69 4.33
CA LEU A 16 -19.47 4.39 5.23
C LEU A 16 -18.68 5.28 6.19
N PHE A 17 -19.12 6.51 6.34
CA PHE A 17 -18.49 7.49 7.22
C PHE A 17 -19.49 8.59 7.53
N SER A 18 -19.23 9.31 8.60
CA SER A 18 -19.95 10.54 8.92
C SER A 18 -19.10 11.74 8.49
N ARG A 19 -19.74 12.78 7.98
CA ARG A 19 -19.07 14.04 7.61
C ARG A 19 -19.54 15.16 8.53
N PHE A 20 -18.58 15.91 9.02
CA PHE A 20 -18.79 17.17 9.72
C PHE A 20 -18.21 18.31 8.87
N GLU A 21 -18.99 19.35 8.65
CA GLU A 21 -18.61 20.48 7.82
C GLU A 21 -18.90 21.80 8.52
N THR A 22 -17.90 22.69 8.54
CA THR A 22 -18.04 24.07 9.02
C THR A 22 -17.88 25.05 7.86
N CYS A 23 -17.89 26.35 8.17
CA CYS A 23 -17.49 27.38 7.22
C CYS A 23 -16.05 27.15 6.71
N ASP A 24 -15.16 26.70 7.60
CA ASP A 24 -13.72 26.65 7.35
C ASP A 24 -13.18 25.26 6.99
N TYR A 25 -13.84 24.17 7.43
CA TYR A 25 -13.26 22.82 7.36
C TYR A 25 -14.29 21.76 6.99
N VAL A 26 -13.79 20.67 6.40
CA VAL A 26 -14.53 19.42 6.26
C VAL A 26 -13.73 18.33 6.94
N PHE A 27 -14.36 17.62 7.88
CA PHE A 27 -13.81 16.47 8.57
C PHE A 27 -14.68 15.24 8.30
N GLU A 28 -14.04 14.09 8.05
CA GLU A 28 -14.74 12.82 7.89
C GLU A 28 -14.27 11.84 8.96
N PHE A 29 -15.23 11.15 9.56
CA PHE A 29 -15.03 10.23 10.67
C PHE A 29 -15.50 8.83 10.28
N ASN A 30 -14.72 7.83 10.65
CA ASN A 30 -15.04 6.43 10.42
C ASN A 30 -16.13 5.94 11.40
N LEU A 31 -16.50 4.65 11.35
CA LEU A 31 -17.59 4.12 12.20
C LEU A 31 -17.20 3.91 13.67
N ASN A 32 -15.91 4.09 14.00
CA ASN A 32 -15.41 4.22 15.36
C ASN A 32 -15.31 5.69 15.79
N HIS A 33 -15.82 6.63 14.98
CA HIS A 33 -15.77 8.08 15.19
C HIS A 33 -14.37 8.69 15.06
N GLU A 34 -13.41 7.96 14.51
CA GLU A 34 -12.02 8.38 14.34
C GLU A 34 -11.87 9.19 13.07
N ILE A 35 -11.11 10.28 13.14
CA ILE A 35 -10.84 11.11 11.96
C ILE A 35 -10.10 10.27 10.90
N ARG A 36 -10.65 10.27 9.67
CA ARG A 36 -10.09 9.56 8.51
C ARG A 36 -9.70 10.49 7.37
N HIS A 37 -10.43 11.59 7.18
CA HIS A 37 -10.07 12.62 6.21
C HIS A 37 -10.32 14.02 6.75
N ALA A 38 -9.58 14.97 6.20
CA ALA A 38 -9.79 16.39 6.46
C ALA A 38 -9.40 17.25 5.26
N LYS A 39 -10.03 18.42 5.14
CA LYS A 39 -9.57 19.51 4.26
C LYS A 39 -10.03 20.87 4.78
N SER A 40 -9.31 21.92 4.41
CA SER A 40 -9.73 23.32 4.60
C SER A 40 -10.60 23.78 3.43
N LYS A 41 -11.54 24.68 3.70
CA LYS A 41 -12.36 25.42 2.72
C LYS A 41 -11.83 26.83 2.49
N LYS A 42 -10.77 27.23 3.20
CA LYS A 42 -10.15 28.54 3.05
C LYS A 42 -9.43 28.65 1.72
N ARG A 43 -9.30 29.89 1.24
CA ARG A 43 -8.55 30.21 0.01
C ARG A 43 -7.07 29.85 0.08
N SER A 44 -6.52 29.71 1.29
CA SER A 44 -5.15 29.26 1.55
C SER A 44 -4.96 27.74 1.43
N TRP A 45 -6.03 26.97 1.20
CA TRP A 45 -5.91 25.55 0.85
C TRP A 45 -5.37 25.40 -0.57
N ILE A 46 -4.31 24.59 -0.75
CA ILE A 46 -3.57 24.50 -2.03
C ILE A 46 -4.49 24.27 -3.23
N HIS A 47 -5.41 23.31 -3.13
CA HIS A 47 -6.35 23.00 -4.22
C HIS A 47 -7.63 22.31 -3.70
N PRO A 48 -8.83 22.68 -4.18
CA PRO A 48 -10.11 22.24 -3.62
C PRO A 48 -10.37 20.72 -3.72
N SER A 49 -9.71 20.07 -4.69
CA SER A 49 -9.78 18.61 -4.92
C SER A 49 -8.73 17.82 -4.14
N GLU A 50 -7.87 18.48 -3.34
CA GLU A 50 -6.82 17.82 -2.54
C GLU A 50 -7.28 17.63 -1.09
N TRP A 51 -6.78 16.59 -0.41
CA TRP A 51 -7.23 16.25 0.94
C TRP A 51 -6.15 15.58 1.78
N LEU A 52 -6.33 15.65 3.09
CA LEU A 52 -5.62 14.82 4.06
C LEU A 52 -6.37 13.52 4.31
N LYS A 53 -5.63 12.41 4.39
CA LYS A 53 -6.09 11.11 4.85
C LYS A 53 -5.26 10.65 6.02
N ARG A 54 -5.90 10.15 7.07
CA ARG A 54 -5.22 9.53 8.20
C ARG A 54 -5.26 8.01 8.05
N THR A 55 -4.11 7.35 8.18
CA THR A 55 -4.02 5.89 8.19
C THR A 55 -4.38 5.32 9.56
N ILE A 56 -4.69 4.02 9.63
CA ILE A 56 -4.92 3.36 10.93
C ILE A 56 -3.64 3.28 11.79
N GLY A 57 -2.46 3.25 11.16
CA GLY A 57 -1.17 3.40 11.85
C GLY A 57 -0.82 4.85 12.20
N ASN A 58 -1.80 5.75 12.09
CA ASN A 58 -1.75 7.13 12.59
C ASN A 58 -0.76 8.05 11.88
N ASP A 59 -0.46 7.77 10.61
CA ASP A 59 0.20 8.73 9.73
C ASP A 59 -0.84 9.61 9.02
N TRP A 60 -0.43 10.83 8.67
CA TRP A 60 -1.14 11.69 7.72
C TRP A 60 -0.53 11.54 6.33
N VAL A 61 -1.39 11.44 5.32
CA VAL A 61 -1.04 11.45 3.90
C VAL A 61 -1.79 12.59 3.23
N TYR A 62 -1.07 13.46 2.54
CA TYR A 62 -1.67 14.53 1.75
C TYR A 62 -1.75 14.09 0.28
N TYR A 63 -2.98 13.96 -0.23
CA TYR A 63 -3.24 13.58 -1.62
C TYR A 63 -3.34 14.83 -2.46
N SER A 64 -2.27 15.10 -3.22
CA SER A 64 -2.19 16.24 -4.13
C SER A 64 -2.60 15.82 -5.54
N THR A 65 -3.18 16.73 -6.32
CA THR A 65 -3.35 16.56 -7.77
C THR A 65 -2.01 16.48 -8.49
N GLY A 66 -0.92 16.88 -7.82
CA GLY A 66 0.44 16.89 -8.35
C GLY A 66 0.68 17.94 -9.43
N GLY A 67 -0.30 18.80 -9.76
CA GLY A 67 -0.18 19.78 -10.83
C GLY A 67 0.19 19.14 -12.18
N TYR A 68 1.13 19.75 -12.91
CA TYR A 68 1.60 19.27 -14.22
C TYR A 68 2.56 18.06 -14.17
N SER A 69 2.66 17.34 -13.05
CA SER A 69 3.72 16.33 -12.84
C SER A 69 3.48 14.93 -13.43
N GLY A 70 2.40 14.74 -14.21
CA GLY A 70 2.10 13.46 -14.85
C GLY A 70 1.84 12.34 -13.83
N VAL A 71 1.09 12.64 -12.77
CA VAL A 71 0.87 11.71 -11.63
C VAL A 71 0.27 10.39 -12.09
N TYR A 72 -0.73 10.44 -12.96
CA TYR A 72 -1.39 9.24 -13.46
C TYR A 72 -0.45 8.40 -14.32
N GLU A 73 0.33 9.05 -15.16
CA GLU A 73 1.34 8.41 -16.00
C GLU A 73 2.41 7.74 -15.12
N ALA A 74 2.84 8.40 -14.05
CA ALA A 74 3.88 7.89 -13.17
C ALA A 74 3.40 6.79 -12.21
N LEU A 75 2.21 6.92 -11.61
CA LEU A 75 1.77 6.05 -10.50
C LEU A 75 0.55 5.17 -10.85
N GLY A 76 -0.11 5.45 -11.97
CA GLY A 76 -1.42 4.86 -12.29
C GLY A 76 -2.53 5.37 -11.38
N GLU A 77 -2.30 6.48 -10.67
CA GLU A 77 -3.20 7.12 -9.71
C GLU A 77 -3.35 8.61 -10.05
N TYR A 78 -4.54 9.17 -9.86
CA TYR A 78 -4.77 10.60 -10.15
C TYR A 78 -4.30 11.56 -9.04
N TYR A 79 -3.90 11.01 -7.89
CA TYR A 79 -3.46 11.80 -6.75
C TYR A 79 -2.14 11.27 -6.21
N LEU A 80 -1.20 12.19 -6.02
CA LEU A 80 0.13 11.93 -5.51
C LEU A 80 0.10 11.91 -3.98
N PRO A 81 0.44 10.78 -3.33
CA PRO A 81 0.59 10.73 -1.89
C PRO A 81 1.87 11.47 -1.47
N ASN A 82 1.70 12.54 -0.68
CA ASN A 82 2.79 13.20 0.03
C ASN A 82 2.76 12.75 1.49
N LEU A 83 3.90 12.30 2.00
CA LEU A 83 4.01 11.59 3.27
C LEU A 83 4.74 12.45 4.31
N THR A 84 4.43 12.27 5.60
CA THR A 84 5.11 12.97 6.71
C THR A 84 6.48 12.39 7.06
N TYR A 85 6.91 11.34 6.36
CA TYR A 85 8.16 10.65 6.58
C TYR A 85 8.95 10.53 5.27
N PRO A 86 10.29 10.38 5.34
CA PRO A 86 11.11 10.17 4.15
C PRO A 86 10.70 8.91 3.39
N THR A 87 10.55 9.03 2.08
CA THR A 87 10.25 7.93 1.15
C THR A 87 11.13 8.05 -0.11
N ASN A 88 10.99 7.12 -1.04
CA ASN A 88 11.69 7.07 -2.32
C ASN A 88 10.98 7.87 -3.44
N SER A 89 10.12 8.83 -3.09
CA SER A 89 9.36 9.60 -4.08
C SER A 89 10.28 10.51 -4.92
N LEU A 90 10.14 10.43 -6.25
CA LEU A 90 10.72 11.39 -7.20
C LEU A 90 9.80 12.58 -7.47
N LEU A 91 8.53 12.45 -7.09
CA LEU A 91 7.47 13.41 -7.35
C LEU A 91 7.03 14.07 -6.04
N GLY A 92 6.49 15.29 -6.16
CA GLY A 92 5.73 15.92 -5.08
C GLY A 92 6.42 17.11 -4.44
N GLY A 93 5.71 17.66 -3.46
CA GLY A 93 6.09 18.87 -2.75
C GLY A 93 6.32 18.62 -1.27
N LYS A 94 6.32 19.69 -0.50
CA LYS A 94 6.36 19.63 0.96
C LYS A 94 5.06 20.22 1.54
N PRO A 95 3.88 19.66 1.21
CA PRO A 95 2.59 20.26 1.58
C PRO A 95 2.41 20.41 3.09
N PHE A 96 3.05 19.56 3.90
CA PHE A 96 3.05 19.70 5.36
C PHE A 96 3.81 20.92 5.88
N LYS A 97 4.51 21.68 5.04
CA LYS A 97 5.05 23.00 5.39
C LYS A 97 4.02 24.13 5.25
N GLU A 98 2.91 23.87 4.57
CA GLU A 98 1.84 24.86 4.41
C GLU A 98 1.03 24.98 5.70
N ASN A 99 0.84 26.22 6.17
CA ASN A 99 0.23 26.53 7.46
C ASN A 99 -1.15 25.87 7.66
N GLU A 100 -2.00 25.86 6.61
CA GLU A 100 -3.33 25.26 6.71
C GLU A 100 -3.29 23.73 6.84
N ILE A 101 -2.34 23.08 6.18
CA ILE A 101 -2.18 21.62 6.22
C ILE A 101 -1.59 21.21 7.56
N ASP A 102 -0.55 21.91 8.01
CA ASP A 102 0.05 21.72 9.34
C ASP A 102 -0.98 21.92 10.45
N ARG A 103 -1.78 23.00 10.35
CA ARG A 103 -2.85 23.30 11.31
C ARG A 103 -3.84 22.14 11.43
N ILE A 104 -4.31 21.57 10.33
CA ILE A 104 -5.22 20.42 10.40
C ILE A 104 -4.49 19.20 10.96
N ALA A 105 -3.31 18.87 10.43
CA ALA A 105 -2.59 17.67 10.82
C ALA A 105 -2.27 17.62 12.33
N ASN A 106 -1.91 18.76 12.92
CA ASN A 106 -1.49 18.88 14.31
C ASN A 106 -2.59 19.38 15.25
N ASN A 107 -3.58 20.14 14.76
CA ASN A 107 -4.57 20.83 15.59
C ASN A 107 -6.05 20.54 15.27
N TRP A 108 -6.35 19.51 14.48
CA TRP A 108 -7.75 19.13 14.21
C TRP A 108 -8.55 18.85 15.48
N TYR A 109 -7.93 18.28 16.51
CA TYR A 109 -8.63 17.88 17.75
C TYR A 109 -9.14 19.10 18.53
N GLN A 110 -8.36 20.19 18.57
CA GLN A 110 -8.78 21.44 19.19
C GLN A 110 -9.98 22.04 18.45
N ILE A 111 -9.98 22.00 17.11
CA ILE A 111 -11.11 22.45 16.29
C ILE A 111 -12.37 21.64 16.62
N VAL A 112 -12.23 20.32 16.74
CA VAL A 112 -13.33 19.40 17.03
C VAL A 112 -13.82 19.49 18.49
N SER A 113 -12.93 19.77 19.43
CA SER A 113 -13.27 19.91 20.85
C SER A 113 -14.11 21.16 21.14
N GLN A 114 -13.97 22.19 20.30
CA GLN A 114 -14.72 23.45 20.39
C GLN A 114 -16.14 23.34 19.80
N LEU A 115 -16.52 22.19 19.24
CA LEU A 115 -17.86 22.03 18.66
C LEU A 115 -18.94 22.09 19.74
N PRO A 116 -20.06 22.78 19.50
CA PRO A 116 -21.18 22.75 20.42
C PRO A 116 -21.75 21.34 20.47
N ASP A 117 -22.08 20.86 21.67
CA ASP A 117 -22.80 19.61 21.91
C ASP A 117 -24.16 19.84 22.59
N THR A 118 -24.53 21.10 22.83
CA THR A 118 -25.85 21.54 23.29
C THR A 118 -26.67 22.10 22.12
N ASP A 119 -27.98 22.29 22.34
CA ASP A 119 -28.90 22.94 21.40
C ASP A 119 -29.01 22.27 20.01
N MET A 120 -28.88 20.94 19.99
CA MET A 120 -29.03 20.13 18.79
C MET A 120 -29.76 18.80 19.07
N PRO A 121 -30.32 18.14 18.04
CA PRO A 121 -30.99 16.85 18.24
C PRO A 121 -30.07 15.81 18.90
N GLY A 122 -30.62 15.01 19.81
CA GLY A 122 -29.82 14.14 20.69
C GLY A 122 -28.90 13.14 19.99
N LEU A 123 -29.23 12.72 18.77
CA LEU A 123 -28.35 11.87 17.94
C LEU A 123 -27.04 12.59 17.57
N PHE A 124 -27.11 13.87 17.21
CA PHE A 124 -25.93 14.67 16.86
C PHE A 124 -25.10 15.00 18.10
N SER A 125 -25.74 15.39 19.20
CA SER A 125 -25.05 15.65 20.47
C SER A 125 -24.26 14.42 20.95
N LYS A 126 -24.87 13.23 20.92
CA LYS A 126 -24.19 11.96 21.24
C LYS A 126 -23.02 11.66 20.29
N TRP A 127 -23.19 11.91 18.99
CA TRP A 127 -22.14 11.67 18.00
C TRP A 127 -20.96 12.64 18.16
N ILE A 128 -21.23 13.93 18.39
CA ILE A 128 -20.20 14.93 18.70
C ILE A 128 -19.46 14.54 19.98
N GLY A 129 -20.18 14.14 21.02
CA GLY A 129 -19.60 13.59 22.25
C GLY A 129 -18.65 12.42 21.96
N ALA A 130 -19.07 11.47 21.11
CA ALA A 130 -18.24 10.32 20.73
C ALA A 130 -16.99 10.70 19.92
N ILE A 131 -17.10 11.68 19.02
CA ILE A 131 -15.96 12.22 18.29
C ILE A 131 -14.97 12.92 19.23
N LYS A 132 -15.46 13.74 20.18
CA LYS A 132 -14.60 14.44 21.16
C LYS A 132 -13.80 13.47 22.02
N GLN A 133 -14.24 12.23 22.21
CA GLN A 133 -13.46 11.20 22.90
C GLN A 133 -12.28 10.66 22.08
N GLN A 134 -12.24 10.88 20.77
CA GLN A 134 -11.14 10.45 19.91
C GLN A 134 -9.97 11.43 20.00
N THR A 135 -9.21 11.34 21.09
CA THR A 135 -8.04 12.21 21.29
C THR A 135 -6.83 11.78 20.45
N PRO A 136 -5.88 12.68 20.12
CA PRO A 136 -4.63 12.31 19.45
C PRO A 136 -3.84 11.23 20.22
N LYS A 137 -3.85 11.27 21.56
CA LYS A 137 -3.24 10.26 22.42
C LYS A 137 -3.94 8.90 22.29
N GLY A 138 -5.27 8.90 22.23
CA GLY A 138 -6.08 7.70 21.99
C GLY A 138 -5.79 7.06 20.64
N LEU A 139 -5.75 7.86 19.57
CA LEU A 139 -5.45 7.38 18.22
C LEU A 139 -4.01 6.84 18.11
N LYS A 140 -3.04 7.49 18.76
CA LYS A 140 -1.66 6.99 18.85
C LYS A 140 -1.59 5.65 19.60
N LYS A 141 -2.33 5.50 20.72
CA LYS A 141 -2.40 4.24 21.47
C LYS A 141 -3.03 3.13 20.62
N LYS A 142 -4.08 3.44 19.84
CA LYS A 142 -4.69 2.48 18.91
C LYS A 142 -3.71 2.01 17.84
N ALA A 143 -2.95 2.93 17.25
CA ALA A 143 -1.90 2.58 16.28
C ALA A 143 -0.79 1.74 16.93
N GLN A 144 -0.39 2.03 18.17
CA GLN A 144 0.56 1.17 18.89
C GLN A 144 0.00 -0.24 19.09
N ASN A 145 -1.28 -0.37 19.46
CA ASN A 145 -1.94 -1.67 19.57
C ASN A 145 -1.95 -2.43 18.23
N LEU A 146 -2.19 -1.75 17.11
CA LEU A 146 -2.05 -2.36 15.77
C LEU A 146 -0.66 -2.98 15.57
N PHE A 147 0.40 -2.24 15.93
CA PHE A 147 1.77 -2.69 15.78
C PHE A 147 2.12 -3.82 16.73
N ASP A 148 1.62 -3.77 17.97
CA ASP A 148 1.84 -4.81 18.98
C ASP A 148 1.18 -6.14 18.57
N ILE A 149 -0.08 -6.07 18.08
CA ILE A 149 -0.78 -7.23 17.52
C ILE A 149 0.03 -7.81 16.34
N SER A 150 0.45 -6.95 15.41
CA SER A 150 1.22 -7.35 14.22
C SER A 150 2.66 -7.75 14.57
N GLY A 151 3.15 -7.50 15.79
CA GLY A 151 4.53 -7.71 16.24
C GLY A 151 5.56 -6.74 15.63
N SER A 152 5.12 -5.78 14.83
CA SER A 152 5.92 -4.76 14.16
C SER A 152 4.99 -3.73 13.49
N ARG A 153 5.56 -2.57 13.17
CA ARG A 153 4.95 -1.64 12.22
C ARG A 153 5.15 -2.17 10.79
N VAL A 154 4.10 -2.11 9.95
CA VAL A 154 4.25 -2.39 8.52
C VAL A 154 5.06 -1.27 7.90
N THR A 155 6.33 -1.53 7.62
CA THR A 155 7.28 -0.54 7.09
C THR A 155 7.15 -0.32 5.58
N VAL A 156 6.49 -1.24 4.89
CA VAL A 156 6.25 -1.21 3.45
C VAL A 156 5.00 -2.01 3.08
N MET A 157 4.14 -1.45 2.25
CA MET A 157 2.97 -2.10 1.67
C MET A 157 3.20 -2.36 0.18
N PRO A 158 2.69 -3.47 -0.40
CA PRO A 158 2.80 -3.72 -1.83
C PRO A 158 2.33 -2.53 -2.67
N PRO A 159 3.01 -2.19 -3.77
CA PRO A 159 2.60 -1.08 -4.63
C PRO A 159 1.16 -1.25 -5.12
N ASP A 160 0.74 -2.50 -5.36
CA ASP A 160 -0.60 -2.87 -5.77
C ASP A 160 -1.68 -2.57 -4.73
N ALA A 161 -1.32 -2.33 -3.46
CA ALA A 161 -2.28 -1.86 -2.45
C ALA A 161 -2.90 -0.51 -2.83
N ARG A 162 -2.34 0.21 -3.82
CA ARG A 162 -2.98 1.35 -4.47
C ARG A 162 -4.39 1.02 -4.98
N HIS A 163 -4.66 -0.22 -5.40
CA HIS A 163 -5.98 -0.65 -5.88
C HIS A 163 -7.08 -0.56 -4.81
N VAL A 164 -6.72 -0.51 -3.54
CA VAL A 164 -7.65 -0.38 -2.40
C VAL A 164 -7.37 0.88 -1.57
N ASP A 165 -6.76 1.89 -2.19
CA ASP A 165 -6.38 3.14 -1.53
C ASP A 165 -5.54 2.87 -0.26
N TYR A 166 -4.72 1.81 -0.27
CA TYR A 166 -3.92 1.34 0.87
C TYR A 166 -4.74 1.04 2.15
N ASN A 167 -6.06 0.89 2.06
CA ASN A 167 -6.92 0.48 3.18
C ASN A 167 -6.86 -1.04 3.33
N ILE A 168 -5.79 -1.53 3.96
CA ILE A 168 -5.53 -2.95 4.19
C ILE A 168 -5.61 -3.33 5.67
N ILE A 169 -5.99 -4.57 5.95
CA ILE A 169 -5.82 -5.21 7.26
C ILE A 169 -4.54 -6.05 7.22
N PRO A 170 -3.49 -5.73 7.99
CA PRO A 170 -2.25 -6.50 8.00
C PRO A 170 -2.36 -7.72 8.91
N VAL A 171 -2.02 -8.92 8.41
CA VAL A 171 -1.86 -10.15 9.20
C VAL A 171 -0.47 -10.71 8.91
N ASN A 172 0.44 -10.65 9.87
CA ASN A 172 1.81 -11.11 9.67
C ASN A 172 1.88 -12.63 9.89
N ILE A 173 2.18 -13.39 8.83
CA ILE A 173 2.34 -14.86 8.89
C ILE A 173 3.80 -15.30 9.01
N SER A 174 4.72 -14.38 8.80
CA SER A 174 6.16 -14.57 8.93
C SER A 174 6.83 -13.28 9.35
N ASP A 175 8.00 -13.39 9.97
CA ASP A 175 8.90 -12.27 10.23
C ASP A 175 10.09 -12.32 9.27
N GLY A 176 10.65 -11.15 8.95
CA GLY A 176 11.88 -11.04 8.19
C GLY A 176 11.71 -11.25 6.68
N CYS A 177 12.81 -11.58 6.01
CA CYS A 177 12.90 -11.80 4.57
C CYS A 177 14.02 -12.81 4.30
N LEU A 178 13.90 -13.62 3.25
CA LEU A 178 14.97 -14.51 2.80
C LEU A 178 16.24 -13.73 2.44
N TYR A 179 16.08 -12.60 1.76
CA TYR A 179 17.21 -11.79 1.30
C TYR A 179 17.50 -10.64 2.27
N LYS A 180 18.80 -10.37 2.45
CA LYS A 180 19.33 -9.25 3.24
C LYS A 180 20.09 -8.28 2.34
N CYS A 181 19.40 -7.78 1.31
CA CYS A 181 19.98 -6.87 0.34
C CYS A 181 20.51 -5.61 1.02
N GLN A 182 21.68 -5.14 0.59
CA GLN A 182 22.42 -4.05 1.22
C GLN A 182 21.69 -2.70 1.11
N PHE A 183 20.96 -2.49 0.01
CA PHE A 183 20.22 -1.25 -0.23
C PHE A 183 18.93 -1.12 0.60
N CYS A 184 18.46 -2.21 1.21
CA CYS A 184 17.12 -2.23 1.79
C CYS A 184 17.08 -1.53 3.15
N LYS A 185 16.65 -0.26 3.17
CA LYS A 185 16.50 0.55 4.39
C LYS A 185 15.24 0.23 5.21
N ILE A 186 14.38 -0.63 4.69
CA ILE A 186 13.05 -0.93 5.24
C ILE A 186 13.05 -2.24 6.02
N LYS A 187 13.83 -3.23 5.57
CA LYS A 187 13.80 -4.59 6.10
C LYS A 187 14.43 -4.67 7.48
N ASN A 188 13.77 -5.36 8.40
CA ASN A 188 14.33 -5.65 9.71
C ASN A 188 15.50 -6.67 9.60
N LYS A 189 16.40 -6.66 10.59
CA LYS A 189 17.55 -7.59 10.66
C LYS A 189 17.15 -9.04 10.98
N LYS A 190 15.87 -9.33 11.25
CA LYS A 190 15.41 -10.68 11.66
C LYS A 190 15.54 -11.67 10.51
N LYS A 191 16.05 -12.87 10.78
CA LYS A 191 16.00 -13.97 9.80
C LYS A 191 14.54 -14.31 9.49
N PHE A 192 14.30 -14.89 8.31
CA PHE A 192 12.97 -15.37 7.98
C PHE A 192 12.50 -16.42 8.99
N SER A 193 11.32 -16.24 9.57
CA SER A 193 10.69 -17.23 10.44
C SER A 193 9.18 -17.19 10.29
N VAL A 194 8.57 -18.37 10.12
CA VAL A 194 7.11 -18.51 10.08
C VAL A 194 6.54 -18.33 11.49
N ARG A 195 5.45 -17.58 11.62
CA ARG A 195 4.75 -17.42 12.90
C ARG A 195 3.88 -18.62 13.21
N SER A 196 3.68 -18.89 14.50
CA SER A 196 2.83 -20.02 14.92
C SER A 196 1.37 -19.80 14.52
N LYS A 197 0.65 -20.90 14.25
CA LYS A 197 -0.79 -20.87 13.94
C LYS A 197 -1.60 -20.17 15.05
N GLN A 198 -1.23 -20.39 16.31
CA GLN A 198 -1.85 -19.73 17.47
C GLN A 198 -1.64 -18.22 17.45
N ASN A 199 -0.42 -17.76 17.14
CA ASN A 199 -0.14 -16.33 17.03
C ASN A 199 -0.94 -15.70 15.88
N ILE A 200 -1.00 -16.33 14.71
CA ILE A 200 -1.77 -15.84 13.57
C ILE A 200 -3.28 -15.78 13.88
N HIS A 201 -3.81 -16.81 14.54
CA HIS A 201 -5.22 -16.82 14.97
C HIS A 201 -5.51 -15.69 15.96
N LEU A 202 -4.63 -15.47 16.94
CA LEU A 202 -4.77 -14.39 17.91
C LEU A 202 -4.70 -13.01 17.22
N GLN A 203 -3.78 -12.83 16.27
CA GLN A 203 -3.69 -11.61 15.45
C GLN A 203 -5.02 -11.31 14.78
N ILE A 204 -5.59 -12.27 14.04
CA ILE A 204 -6.86 -12.09 13.33
C ILE A 204 -7.98 -11.69 14.31
N LYS A 205 -8.09 -12.36 15.46
CA LYS A 205 -9.11 -12.04 16.47
C LYS A 205 -8.94 -10.62 17.02
N GLN A 206 -7.72 -10.24 17.39
CA GLN A 206 -7.42 -8.93 17.95
C GLN A 206 -7.58 -7.81 16.93
N LEU A 207 -7.23 -8.04 15.66
CA LEU A 207 -7.45 -7.09 14.57
C LEU A 207 -8.95 -6.87 14.36
N LYS A 208 -9.78 -7.93 14.36
CA LYS A 208 -11.24 -7.76 14.27
C LYS A 208 -11.76 -6.81 15.35
N GLN A 209 -11.29 -7.00 16.59
CA GLN A 209 -11.66 -6.14 17.73
C GLN A 209 -11.14 -4.71 17.57
N LEU A 210 -9.90 -4.53 17.09
CA LEU A 210 -9.28 -3.22 16.90
C LEU A 210 -9.99 -2.38 15.82
N TYR A 211 -10.31 -3.00 14.69
CA TYR A 211 -11.05 -2.34 13.60
C TYR A 211 -12.51 -2.08 13.99
N GLY A 212 -13.08 -2.92 14.88
CA GLY A 212 -14.36 -2.65 15.51
C GLY A 212 -15.48 -2.46 14.50
N LYS A 213 -16.29 -1.42 14.69
CA LYS A 213 -17.44 -1.12 13.80
C LYS A 213 -17.00 -0.75 12.38
N ASP A 214 -15.76 -0.25 12.24
CA ASP A 214 -15.24 0.22 10.96
C ASP A 214 -14.75 -0.91 10.06
N ILE A 215 -14.70 -2.16 10.55
CA ILE A 215 -14.24 -3.30 9.75
C ILE A 215 -15.04 -3.50 8.46
N ILE A 216 -16.32 -3.09 8.45
CA ILE A 216 -17.18 -3.17 7.26
C ILE A 216 -16.71 -2.26 6.12
N ASN A 217 -15.81 -1.31 6.38
CA ASN A 217 -15.19 -0.48 5.35
C ASN A 217 -13.93 -1.10 4.74
N PHE A 218 -13.54 -2.30 5.18
CA PHE A 218 -12.36 -3.01 4.71
C PHE A 218 -12.76 -4.31 4.01
N ASN A 219 -12.05 -4.62 2.93
CA ASN A 219 -12.20 -5.84 2.15
C ASN A 219 -10.85 -6.35 1.61
N ALA A 220 -9.75 -5.84 2.16
CA ALA A 220 -8.41 -6.07 1.68
C ALA A 220 -7.53 -6.62 2.80
N LEU A 221 -6.97 -7.81 2.57
CA LEU A 221 -6.04 -8.48 3.46
C LEU A 221 -4.62 -8.30 2.93
N PHE A 222 -3.68 -7.95 3.80
CA PHE A 222 -2.26 -8.00 3.50
C PHE A 222 -1.62 -9.08 4.38
N LEU A 223 -1.11 -10.14 3.76
CA LEU A 223 -0.27 -11.11 4.46
C LEU A 223 1.12 -10.50 4.57
N GLY A 224 1.36 -9.96 5.76
CA GLY A 224 2.34 -8.92 5.95
C GLY A 224 3.78 -9.38 6.18
N GLU A 225 4.61 -8.37 6.39
CA GLU A 225 6.07 -8.34 6.26
C GLU A 225 6.55 -8.60 4.82
N HIS A 226 7.84 -8.87 4.65
CA HIS A 226 8.55 -8.64 3.39
C HIS A 226 8.62 -9.84 2.44
N ASP A 227 8.21 -11.04 2.87
CA ASP A 227 8.35 -12.27 2.08
C ASP A 227 7.35 -13.36 2.52
N ALA A 228 6.10 -12.95 2.76
CA ALA A 228 5.03 -13.83 3.22
C ALA A 228 4.82 -15.04 2.30
N LEU A 229 5.13 -14.90 1.00
CA LEU A 229 5.05 -16.00 0.04
C LEU A 229 5.96 -17.18 0.40
N ASN A 230 7.03 -16.97 1.17
CA ASN A 230 7.93 -18.05 1.60
C ASN A 230 7.33 -18.96 2.70
N ALA A 231 6.20 -18.59 3.31
CA ALA A 231 5.44 -19.50 4.17
C ALA A 231 4.90 -20.70 3.37
N SER A 232 4.48 -21.77 4.05
CA SER A 232 3.91 -22.94 3.36
C SER A 232 2.60 -22.59 2.63
N SER A 233 2.33 -23.28 1.51
CA SER A 233 1.09 -23.09 0.73
C SER A 233 -0.16 -23.28 1.59
N GLU A 234 -0.17 -24.30 2.44
CA GLU A 234 -1.25 -24.56 3.40
C GLU A 234 -1.47 -23.38 4.35
N LEU A 235 -0.39 -22.81 4.91
CA LEU A 235 -0.51 -21.70 5.85
C LEU A 235 -1.10 -20.45 5.17
N ILE A 236 -0.61 -20.09 3.99
CA ILE A 236 -1.10 -18.93 3.23
C ILE A 236 -2.59 -19.08 2.94
N LEU A 237 -3.00 -20.21 2.36
CA LEU A 237 -4.39 -20.45 1.97
C LEU A 237 -5.33 -20.48 3.19
N LYS A 238 -4.94 -21.21 4.25
CA LYS A 238 -5.76 -21.29 5.48
C LYS A 238 -5.85 -19.95 6.19
N THR A 239 -4.77 -19.19 6.28
CA THR A 239 -4.79 -17.86 6.90
C THR A 239 -5.65 -16.88 6.11
N ALA A 240 -5.51 -16.84 4.78
CA ALA A 240 -6.33 -15.97 3.96
C ALA A 240 -7.83 -16.30 4.05
N GLN A 241 -8.19 -17.59 4.03
CA GLN A 241 -9.55 -18.05 4.26
C GLN A 241 -10.06 -17.65 5.65
N GLN A 242 -9.31 -17.97 6.70
CA GLN A 242 -9.69 -17.68 8.08
C GLN A 242 -9.87 -16.18 8.33
N ALA A 243 -8.97 -15.36 7.80
CA ALA A 243 -9.04 -13.90 7.90
C ALA A 243 -10.27 -13.37 7.15
N ARG A 244 -10.53 -13.86 5.93
CA ARG A 244 -11.73 -13.50 5.14
C ARG A 244 -13.02 -13.71 5.94
N ASP A 245 -13.13 -14.87 6.56
CA ASP A 245 -14.33 -15.28 7.29
C ASP A 245 -14.44 -14.51 8.61
N THR A 246 -13.34 -14.40 9.35
CA THR A 246 -13.33 -13.71 10.65
C THR A 246 -13.58 -12.22 10.51
N PHE A 247 -13.00 -11.58 9.49
CA PHE A 247 -13.22 -10.17 9.18
C PHE A 247 -14.52 -9.92 8.43
N GLU A 248 -15.28 -10.98 8.11
CA GLU A 248 -16.60 -10.90 7.48
C GLU A 248 -16.58 -10.11 6.17
N PHE A 249 -15.58 -10.33 5.32
CA PHE A 249 -15.45 -9.61 4.04
C PHE A 249 -16.64 -9.81 3.11
N GLN A 250 -17.49 -10.83 3.33
CA GLN A 250 -18.76 -11.00 2.62
C GLN A 250 -19.83 -9.98 3.03
N ALA A 251 -19.79 -9.52 4.28
CA ALA A 251 -20.69 -8.50 4.82
C ALA A 251 -20.07 -7.09 4.76
N SER A 252 -18.88 -6.95 4.17
CA SER A 252 -18.25 -5.65 3.95
C SER A 252 -19.13 -4.78 3.07
N TYR A 253 -19.19 -3.49 3.38
CA TYR A 253 -19.78 -2.48 2.50
C TYR A 253 -18.98 -2.38 1.20
N MET A 254 -17.66 -2.60 1.27
CA MET A 254 -16.78 -2.58 0.11
C MET A 254 -16.89 -3.89 -0.68
N LYS A 255 -17.20 -3.81 -1.96
CA LYS A 255 -17.32 -4.97 -2.86
C LYS A 255 -15.95 -5.49 -3.30
N LYS A 256 -15.95 -6.73 -3.81
CA LYS A 256 -14.75 -7.54 -4.11
C LYS A 256 -13.93 -7.78 -2.84
N LYS A 257 -12.94 -8.65 -2.94
CA LYS A 257 -12.03 -8.96 -1.84
C LYS A 257 -10.62 -8.96 -2.39
N TYR A 258 -9.69 -8.39 -1.65
CA TYR A 258 -8.32 -8.26 -2.12
C TYR A 258 -7.36 -8.97 -1.18
N LEU A 259 -6.35 -9.60 -1.75
CA LEU A 259 -5.27 -10.25 -1.03
C LEU A 259 -3.95 -9.72 -1.57
N PHE A 260 -3.10 -9.21 -0.69
CA PHE A 260 -1.79 -8.67 -1.04
C PHE A 260 -0.70 -9.44 -0.30
N MET A 261 0.43 -9.68 -0.97
CA MET A 261 1.64 -10.19 -0.32
C MET A 261 2.90 -9.84 -1.11
N PHE A 262 4.03 -9.80 -0.41
CA PHE A 262 5.35 -9.80 -1.05
C PHE A 262 5.90 -11.21 -1.20
N GLY A 263 6.72 -11.40 -2.23
CA GLY A 263 7.50 -12.60 -2.43
C GLY A 263 8.92 -12.32 -2.95
N SER A 264 9.84 -13.18 -2.57
CA SER A 264 11.15 -13.34 -3.20
C SER A 264 11.10 -14.25 -4.44
N VAL A 265 12.13 -14.18 -5.28
CA VAL A 265 12.31 -15.09 -6.43
C VAL A 265 12.30 -16.55 -5.98
N ASP A 266 13.08 -16.91 -4.96
CA ASP A 266 13.14 -18.31 -4.51
C ASP A 266 11.83 -18.77 -3.87
N SER A 267 11.14 -17.92 -3.10
CA SER A 267 9.84 -18.31 -2.52
C SER A 267 8.79 -18.53 -3.61
N PHE A 268 8.79 -17.68 -4.64
CA PHE A 268 7.88 -17.77 -5.77
C PHE A 268 8.16 -19.00 -6.65
N LEU A 269 9.42 -19.27 -6.97
CA LEU A 269 9.80 -20.43 -7.78
C LEU A 269 9.45 -21.76 -7.08
N LYS A 270 9.54 -21.82 -5.75
CA LYS A 270 9.12 -22.99 -4.94
C LYS A 270 7.63 -23.28 -4.94
N LYS A 271 6.77 -22.34 -5.33
CA LYS A 271 5.32 -22.58 -5.41
C LYS A 271 4.96 -23.37 -6.64
N ASP A 272 4.16 -24.41 -6.47
CA ASP A 272 3.68 -25.22 -7.58
C ASP A 272 2.40 -24.64 -8.21
N THR A 273 1.99 -25.22 -9.33
CA THR A 273 0.75 -24.84 -10.02
C THR A 273 -0.48 -25.07 -9.15
N SER A 274 -0.45 -26.10 -8.28
CA SER A 274 -1.56 -26.44 -7.38
C SER A 274 -1.85 -25.30 -6.38
N PHE A 275 -0.80 -24.66 -5.85
CA PHE A 275 -0.93 -23.49 -5.01
C PHE A 275 -1.62 -22.32 -5.73
N PHE A 276 -1.21 -22.00 -6.96
CA PHE A 276 -1.79 -20.88 -7.70
C PHE A 276 -3.23 -21.16 -8.14
N ALA A 277 -3.57 -22.40 -8.49
CA ALA A 277 -4.96 -22.79 -8.75
C ALA A 277 -5.83 -22.59 -7.49
N ALA A 278 -5.39 -23.10 -6.34
CA ALA A 278 -6.11 -22.93 -5.08
C ALA A 278 -6.23 -21.45 -4.65
N LEU A 279 -5.20 -20.65 -4.90
CA LEU A 279 -5.22 -19.22 -4.61
C LEU A 279 -6.18 -18.45 -5.52
N ASN A 280 -6.26 -18.82 -6.80
CA ASN A 280 -7.17 -18.22 -7.78
C ASN A 280 -8.65 -18.48 -7.42
N ASP A 281 -8.93 -19.62 -6.81
CA ASP A 281 -10.28 -20.06 -6.42
C ASP A 281 -10.67 -19.59 -5.00
N LEU A 282 -9.75 -18.95 -4.26
CA LEU A 282 -9.95 -18.52 -2.89
C LEU A 282 -10.95 -17.34 -2.76
N GLY A 283 -11.50 -16.83 -3.87
CA GLY A 283 -12.48 -15.75 -3.88
C GLY A 283 -11.89 -14.38 -3.52
N PHE A 284 -10.61 -14.18 -3.79
CA PHE A 284 -9.88 -12.92 -3.71
C PHE A 284 -9.37 -12.51 -5.10
N GLN A 285 -9.31 -11.21 -5.36
CA GLN A 285 -8.37 -10.63 -6.33
C GLN A 285 -7.02 -10.53 -5.64
N THR A 286 -6.08 -11.37 -6.06
CA THR A 286 -4.80 -11.56 -5.38
C THR A 286 -3.67 -10.87 -6.13
N PHE A 287 -2.93 -10.03 -5.42
CA PHE A 287 -1.75 -9.33 -5.92
C PHE A 287 -0.51 -9.81 -5.17
N ILE A 288 0.46 -10.33 -5.93
CA ILE A 288 1.76 -10.76 -5.39
C ILE A 288 2.83 -9.87 -6.01
N ASN A 289 3.53 -9.11 -5.19
CA ASN A 289 4.64 -8.29 -5.66
C ASN A 289 5.97 -9.02 -5.44
N ILE A 290 6.66 -9.33 -6.53
CA ILE A 290 7.95 -10.04 -6.50
C ILE A 290 9.09 -9.03 -6.65
N GLY A 291 9.97 -9.00 -5.67
CA GLY A 291 11.22 -8.25 -5.78
C GLY A 291 12.19 -8.99 -6.71
N LEU A 292 12.35 -8.53 -7.95
CA LEU A 292 13.39 -9.00 -8.88
C LEU A 292 14.66 -8.16 -8.73
N GLU A 293 14.52 -6.87 -8.46
CA GLU A 293 15.56 -5.84 -8.33
C GLU A 293 16.35 -5.56 -9.61
N SER A 294 16.89 -6.58 -10.28
CA SER A 294 17.71 -6.42 -11.49
C SER A 294 17.73 -7.71 -12.31
N TYR A 295 17.89 -7.60 -13.63
CA TYR A 295 18.25 -8.70 -14.53
C TYR A 295 19.69 -8.60 -15.03
N ASP A 296 20.54 -7.90 -14.28
CA ASP A 296 21.98 -7.78 -14.52
C ASP A 296 22.73 -8.29 -13.29
N GLN A 297 23.64 -9.26 -13.49
CA GLN A 297 24.33 -9.94 -12.39
C GLN A 297 25.22 -8.99 -11.59
N THR A 298 25.98 -8.12 -12.27
CA THR A 298 26.83 -7.13 -11.60
C THR A 298 26.01 -6.22 -10.69
N THR A 299 24.82 -5.81 -11.12
CA THR A 299 23.91 -5.03 -10.28
C THR A 299 23.32 -5.86 -9.15
N LEU A 300 22.97 -7.13 -9.35
CA LEU A 300 22.51 -8.01 -8.25
C LEU A 300 23.57 -8.16 -7.17
N ASP A 301 24.82 -8.34 -7.57
CA ASP A 301 25.98 -8.46 -6.67
C ASP A 301 26.20 -7.14 -5.91
N LEU A 302 26.14 -6.00 -6.59
CA LEU A 302 26.21 -4.67 -5.99
C LEU A 302 25.11 -4.44 -4.95
N LEU A 303 23.89 -4.92 -5.22
CA LEU A 303 22.76 -4.82 -4.28
C LEU A 303 22.86 -5.83 -3.12
N GLY A 304 23.83 -6.75 -3.16
CA GLY A 304 23.98 -7.86 -2.23
C GLY A 304 22.79 -8.81 -2.26
N LYS A 305 22.17 -8.99 -3.42
CA LYS A 305 21.02 -9.89 -3.59
C LYS A 305 21.54 -11.27 -4.02
N PRO A 306 21.35 -12.34 -3.22
CA PRO A 306 21.95 -13.64 -3.48
C PRO A 306 21.17 -14.42 -4.55
N LEU A 307 21.16 -13.91 -5.78
CA LEU A 307 20.47 -14.47 -6.92
C LEU A 307 21.38 -14.53 -8.14
N ALA A 308 21.20 -15.59 -8.91
CA ALA A 308 21.74 -15.70 -10.26
C ALA A 308 20.72 -15.13 -11.26
N ILE A 309 21.21 -14.49 -12.32
CA ILE A 309 20.41 -13.90 -13.39
C ILE A 309 19.41 -14.90 -14.01
N GLU A 310 19.77 -16.17 -14.16
CA GLU A 310 18.91 -17.21 -14.73
C GLU A 310 17.66 -17.44 -13.88
N LYS A 311 17.79 -17.37 -12.55
CA LYS A 311 16.64 -17.48 -11.64
C LYS A 311 15.68 -16.30 -11.79
N VAL A 312 16.21 -15.11 -12.06
CA VAL A 312 15.38 -13.92 -12.32
C VAL A 312 14.62 -14.12 -13.63
N GLY A 313 15.27 -14.62 -14.68
CA GLY A 313 14.64 -14.96 -15.96
C GLY A 313 13.52 -15.99 -15.80
N HIS A 314 13.81 -17.13 -15.16
CA HIS A 314 12.79 -18.17 -14.91
C HIS A 314 11.62 -17.67 -14.06
N ALA A 315 11.88 -16.82 -13.06
CA ALA A 315 10.81 -16.20 -12.29
C ALA A 315 9.95 -15.29 -13.17
N PHE A 316 10.58 -14.45 -14.00
CA PHE A 316 9.86 -13.56 -14.90
C PHE A 316 8.99 -14.34 -15.90
N GLU A 317 9.51 -15.41 -16.51
CA GLU A 317 8.75 -16.28 -17.41
C GLU A 317 7.54 -16.92 -16.71
N LYS A 318 7.75 -17.49 -15.52
CA LYS A 318 6.67 -18.09 -14.72
C LYS A 318 5.61 -17.05 -14.31
N ILE A 319 6.01 -15.82 -14.03
CA ILE A 319 5.10 -14.69 -13.76
C ILE A 319 4.19 -14.45 -14.97
N GLN A 320 4.76 -14.47 -16.18
CA GLN A 320 3.96 -14.30 -17.41
C GLN A 320 2.91 -15.40 -17.56
N VAL A 321 3.31 -16.66 -17.38
CA VAL A 321 2.38 -17.80 -17.47
C VAL A 321 1.22 -17.63 -16.49
N ILE A 322 1.50 -17.35 -15.22
CA ILE A 322 0.45 -17.21 -14.21
C ILE A 322 -0.47 -16.01 -14.50
N ASN A 323 0.08 -14.88 -14.93
CA ASN A 323 -0.73 -13.70 -15.28
C ASN A 323 -1.63 -13.95 -16.50
N ASP A 324 -1.18 -14.76 -17.46
CA ASP A 324 -1.96 -15.13 -18.63
C ASP A 324 -3.04 -16.20 -18.31
N THR A 325 -2.80 -17.10 -17.34
CA THR A 325 -3.71 -18.22 -17.05
C THR A 325 -4.63 -18.04 -15.84
N SER A 326 -4.30 -17.14 -14.91
CA SER A 326 -5.02 -16.99 -13.64
C SER A 326 -5.79 -15.66 -13.60
N PRO A 327 -7.13 -15.66 -13.80
CA PRO A 327 -7.90 -14.42 -13.90
C PRO A 327 -7.93 -13.62 -12.59
N ASN A 328 -7.89 -14.28 -11.43
CA ASN A 328 -7.98 -13.63 -10.11
C ASN A 328 -6.61 -13.39 -9.46
N ILE A 329 -5.52 -13.65 -10.18
CA ILE A 329 -4.16 -13.40 -9.71
C ILE A 329 -3.52 -12.38 -10.64
N GLU A 330 -2.79 -11.44 -10.04
CA GLU A 330 -1.81 -10.62 -10.73
C GLU A 330 -0.50 -10.63 -9.95
N ILE A 331 0.58 -10.96 -10.65
CA ILE A 331 1.93 -10.95 -10.10
C ILE A 331 2.70 -9.81 -10.74
N SER A 332 3.04 -8.81 -9.92
CA SER A 332 3.81 -7.63 -10.31
C SER A 332 5.29 -7.81 -9.96
N CYS A 333 6.17 -7.08 -10.63
CA CYS A 333 7.62 -7.14 -10.42
C CYS A 333 8.16 -5.79 -9.97
N ASN A 334 9.05 -5.78 -8.98
CA ASN A 334 9.86 -4.59 -8.65
C ASN A 334 11.26 -4.70 -9.24
N PHE A 335 11.71 -3.61 -9.85
CA PHE A 335 13.10 -3.36 -10.23
C PHE A 335 13.57 -2.06 -9.59
N VAL A 336 14.87 -1.99 -9.29
CA VAL A 336 15.46 -0.74 -8.79
C VAL A 336 15.78 0.19 -9.94
N MET A 337 15.93 1.48 -9.64
CA MET A 337 16.50 2.44 -10.58
C MET A 337 17.27 3.52 -9.82
N ASP A 338 18.37 3.99 -10.40
CA ASP A 338 19.16 5.13 -9.93
C ASP A 338 20.15 5.58 -11.01
N GLU A 339 20.58 6.83 -10.97
CA GLU A 339 21.67 7.36 -11.82
C GLU A 339 22.99 6.62 -11.62
N THR A 340 23.19 5.99 -10.46
CA THR A 340 24.44 5.28 -10.14
C THR A 340 24.49 3.85 -10.69
N LEU A 341 23.41 3.34 -11.28
CA LEU A 341 23.38 2.01 -11.90
C LEU A 341 23.96 2.07 -13.32
N SER A 342 24.62 0.99 -13.74
CA SER A 342 25.24 0.92 -15.06
C SER A 342 24.21 0.83 -16.19
N ASP A 343 24.58 1.22 -17.41
CA ASP A 343 23.73 1.04 -18.60
C ASP A 343 23.39 -0.44 -18.88
N ALA A 344 24.25 -1.37 -18.44
CA ALA A 344 24.01 -2.80 -18.54
C ALA A 344 22.74 -3.22 -17.77
N HIS A 345 22.49 -2.62 -16.59
CA HIS A 345 21.26 -2.85 -15.82
C HIS A 345 20.01 -2.52 -16.64
N TYR A 346 19.98 -1.35 -17.26
CA TYR A 346 18.83 -0.89 -18.03
C TYR A 346 18.67 -1.64 -19.35
N THR A 347 19.78 -2.02 -19.98
CA THR A 347 19.78 -2.88 -21.18
C THR A 347 19.16 -4.24 -20.85
N ALA A 348 19.59 -4.87 -19.76
CA ALA A 348 19.03 -6.15 -19.32
C ALA A 348 17.55 -6.04 -18.90
N LEU A 349 17.17 -4.94 -18.24
CA LEU A 349 15.76 -4.68 -17.93
C LEU A 349 14.89 -4.62 -19.20
N MET A 350 15.36 -3.94 -20.26
CA MET A 350 14.65 -3.86 -21.55
C MET A 350 14.56 -5.22 -22.24
N ALA A 351 15.59 -6.05 -22.15
CA ALA A 351 15.54 -7.42 -22.66
C ALA A 351 14.36 -8.20 -22.05
N LEU A 352 14.11 -8.06 -20.74
CA LEU A 352 12.94 -8.66 -20.10
C LEU A 352 11.63 -7.97 -20.47
N ILE A 353 11.48 -6.67 -20.20
CA ILE A 353 10.14 -6.05 -20.19
C ILE A 353 9.67 -5.57 -21.57
N ARG A 354 10.53 -5.65 -22.59
CA ARG A 354 10.20 -5.29 -23.97
C ARG A 354 10.52 -6.43 -24.92
N GLU A 355 11.75 -6.92 -24.96
CA GLU A 355 12.18 -7.83 -26.03
C GLU A 355 11.63 -9.25 -25.85
N SER A 356 11.51 -9.73 -24.61
CA SER A 356 11.02 -11.08 -24.31
C SER A 356 9.52 -11.32 -24.60
N VAL A 357 8.73 -10.27 -24.83
CA VAL A 357 7.29 -10.37 -25.10
C VAL A 357 6.94 -9.67 -26.40
N THR A 358 6.16 -10.28 -27.28
CA THR A 358 5.88 -9.72 -28.63
C THR A 358 4.82 -8.62 -28.66
N ARG A 359 3.95 -8.56 -27.65
CA ARG A 359 2.82 -7.64 -27.54
C ARG A 359 2.74 -6.99 -26.17
N THR A 360 2.01 -5.89 -26.09
CA THR A 360 1.69 -5.27 -24.80
C THR A 360 0.85 -6.21 -23.94
N LYS A 361 1.14 -6.25 -22.64
CA LYS A 361 0.49 -7.12 -21.66
C LYS A 361 -0.51 -6.31 -20.82
N PRO A 362 -1.70 -6.84 -20.53
CA PRO A 362 -2.70 -6.15 -19.71
C PRO A 362 -2.48 -6.32 -18.21
N LYS A 363 -1.72 -7.35 -17.80
CA LYS A 363 -1.38 -7.71 -16.41
C LYS A 363 0.12 -7.83 -16.24
N GLY A 364 0.57 -7.84 -15.00
CA GLY A 364 1.98 -8.07 -14.66
C GLY A 364 2.75 -6.78 -14.56
N CYS A 365 2.17 -5.82 -13.84
CA CYS A 365 2.74 -4.49 -13.68
C CYS A 365 4.23 -4.52 -13.28
N ILE A 366 5.02 -3.68 -13.92
CA ILE A 366 6.43 -3.41 -13.60
C ILE A 366 6.50 -2.15 -12.75
N TYR A 367 7.05 -2.28 -11.56
CA TYR A 367 7.24 -1.17 -10.65
C TYR A 367 8.73 -0.83 -10.59
N LEU A 368 9.06 0.43 -10.87
CA LEU A 368 10.41 0.96 -10.78
C LEU A 368 10.57 1.70 -9.45
N SER A 369 11.51 1.27 -8.63
CA SER A 369 11.76 1.80 -7.30
C SER A 369 13.10 2.55 -7.25
N PRO A 370 13.08 3.87 -7.05
CA PRO A 370 14.29 4.63 -6.79
C PRO A 370 15.06 4.10 -5.56
N LEU A 371 16.39 4.01 -5.63
CA LEU A 371 17.22 3.54 -4.52
C LEU A 371 17.36 4.59 -3.40
N LYS A 372 17.40 5.88 -3.77
CA LYS A 372 17.61 6.97 -2.82
C LYS A 372 16.29 7.43 -2.19
N PHE A 373 16.37 7.75 -0.90
CA PHE A 373 15.25 8.29 -0.11
C PHE A 373 15.49 9.78 0.11
N GLY A 374 14.44 10.59 -0.05
CA GLY A 374 14.53 12.04 0.19
C GLY A 374 15.45 12.81 -0.76
N SER A 375 15.82 12.22 -1.90
CA SER A 375 16.67 12.82 -2.93
C SER A 375 15.98 12.75 -4.30
N PRO A 376 14.88 13.50 -4.51
CA PRO A 376 14.20 13.50 -5.80
C PRO A 376 15.15 14.00 -6.90
N SER A 377 15.18 13.30 -8.03
CA SER A 377 15.98 13.69 -9.19
C SER A 377 15.10 13.78 -10.43
N ARG A 378 15.25 14.91 -11.16
CA ARG A 378 14.60 15.11 -12.46
C ARG A 378 15.16 14.17 -13.52
N GLN A 379 16.44 13.83 -13.43
CA GLN A 379 17.08 12.91 -14.37
C GLN A 379 16.52 11.50 -14.19
N VAL A 380 16.46 10.99 -12.95
CA VAL A 380 15.83 9.69 -12.64
C VAL A 380 14.37 9.67 -13.11
N LEU A 381 13.62 10.77 -12.94
CA LEU A 381 12.25 10.86 -13.44
C LEU A 381 12.15 10.83 -14.97
N TYR A 382 13.07 11.50 -15.67
CA TYR A 382 13.16 11.44 -17.13
C TYR A 382 13.47 10.02 -17.62
N ASP A 383 14.44 9.36 -16.98
CA ASP A 383 14.81 7.98 -17.29
C ASP A 383 13.67 7.01 -17.03
N PHE A 384 12.90 7.23 -15.95
CA PHE A 384 11.64 6.51 -15.70
C PHE A 384 10.68 6.62 -16.89
N TYR A 385 10.40 7.84 -17.38
CA TYR A 385 9.48 8.03 -18.50
C TYR A 385 9.99 7.39 -19.80
N LYS A 386 11.31 7.42 -20.04
CA LYS A 386 11.93 6.69 -21.15
C LYS A 386 11.69 5.19 -21.04
N LEU A 387 12.01 4.58 -19.91
CA LEU A 387 11.80 3.14 -19.67
C LEU A 387 10.31 2.77 -19.79
N LYS A 388 9.42 3.57 -19.21
CA LYS A 388 7.97 3.38 -19.28
C LYS A 388 7.46 3.39 -20.72
N SER A 389 7.88 4.37 -21.53
CA SER A 389 7.44 4.50 -22.93
C SER A 389 7.87 3.31 -23.79
N LEU A 390 8.94 2.62 -23.39
CA LEU A 390 9.49 1.48 -24.11
C LEU A 390 8.94 0.13 -23.61
N SER A 391 8.47 0.07 -22.36
CA SER A 391 7.96 -1.15 -21.74
C SER A 391 6.70 -1.67 -22.44
N ARG A 392 6.60 -2.99 -22.58
CA ARG A 392 5.38 -3.67 -23.05
C ARG A 392 4.42 -4.00 -21.90
N PHE A 393 4.74 -3.60 -20.67
CA PHE A 393 3.93 -3.82 -19.48
C PHE A 393 3.43 -2.49 -18.90
N PRO A 394 2.30 -2.49 -18.14
CA PRO A 394 1.96 -1.38 -17.27
C PRO A 394 3.16 -1.10 -16.38
N THR A 395 3.72 0.11 -16.45
CA THR A 395 4.97 0.46 -15.76
C THR A 395 4.76 1.71 -14.93
N PHE A 396 5.00 1.64 -13.63
CA PHE A 396 4.77 2.75 -12.70
C PHE A 396 5.93 2.91 -11.71
N LEU A 397 6.08 4.10 -11.13
CA LEU A 397 6.95 4.32 -9.99
C LEU A 397 6.32 3.68 -8.75
N TYR A 398 7.16 3.02 -7.96
CA TYR A 398 6.77 2.54 -6.65
C TYR A 398 7.10 3.59 -5.59
N ILE A 399 6.06 4.26 -5.05
CA ILE A 399 6.21 5.09 -3.86
C ILE A 399 5.94 4.24 -2.62
N ILE A 400 6.96 4.13 -1.77
CA ILE A 400 6.89 3.32 -0.56
C ILE A 400 5.99 4.00 0.47
N GLN A 401 4.93 3.29 0.83
CA GLN A 401 4.03 3.66 1.91
C GLN A 401 4.10 2.63 3.05
N ARG A 402 4.02 3.13 4.27
CA ARG A 402 3.98 2.33 5.50
C ARG A 402 2.58 2.42 6.10
N LEU A 403 2.24 1.49 6.99
CA LEU A 403 1.03 1.59 7.82
C LEU A 403 1.41 2.16 9.18
#